data_AF-A0AB73I7T2-F1
#
_entry.id   AF-A0AB73I7T2-F1
#
_cell.length_a   1.000
_cell.length_b   1.000
_cell.length_c   1.000
_cell.angle_alpha   90.00
_cell.angle_beta   90.00
_cell.angle_gamma   90.00
#
_symmetry.space_group_name_H-M   'P 1'
#
loop_
_entity.id
_entity.type
_entity.pdbx_description
1 polymer ?
#
loop_
_entity_poly.entity_id
_entity_poly.type
_entity_poly.pdbx_seq_one_letter_code
_entity_poly.pdbx_strand_id
1 'polypeptide(L)'
;MKLLSEDDRAIAPAVDITALIEGQKLRGFSLCLIAWCFVIVLIDGYDQVAAAYAAPTLIHAWHVKATDFGHVFGYGLLGVLAGSLLLGFMGDRIGRRLTIIYGVF
;
A
#
# COMPACT_ATOMS: atom_id res chain seq x y z
N MET A 1 41.05 45.07 5.10
CA MET A 1 39.62 45.31 5.38
C MET A 1 38.88 44.13 4.75
N LYS A 2 38.82 42.98 5.44
CA LYS A 2 37.58 42.44 6.05
C LYS A 2 36.51 42.21 4.97
N LEU A 3 36.05 41.00 4.63
CA LEU A 3 35.85 39.76 5.40
C LEU A 3 35.80 38.60 4.38
N LEU A 4 36.60 37.56 4.57
CA LEU A 4 36.19 36.22 5.02
C LEU A 4 35.41 35.39 3.99
N SER A 5 36.08 34.32 3.58
CA SER A 5 35.52 32.97 3.69
C SER A 5 34.25 32.70 2.89
N GLU A 6 34.40 32.62 1.58
CA GLU A 6 33.52 31.78 0.76
C GLU A 6 34.07 30.35 0.63
N ASP A 7 34.78 29.89 1.67
CA ASP A 7 35.19 28.50 1.91
C ASP A 7 34.38 27.87 3.06
N ASP A 8 33.07 28.17 3.16
CA ASP A 8 32.22 27.56 4.19
C ASP A 8 30.77 27.35 3.76
N ARG A 9 30.55 27.11 2.46
CA ARG A 9 29.53 26.12 2.10
C ARG A 9 30.25 24.79 1.92
N ALA A 10 30.65 24.22 3.06
CA ALA A 10 30.72 22.79 3.22
C ALA A 10 29.35 22.23 2.79
N ILE A 11 29.20 21.98 1.49
CA ILE A 11 28.17 21.13 0.95
C ILE A 11 28.47 19.80 1.63
N ALA A 12 27.76 19.52 2.72
CA ALA A 12 27.78 18.23 3.40
C ALA A 12 27.86 17.17 2.29
N PRO A 13 28.84 16.25 2.34
CA PRO A 13 29.19 15.38 1.21
C PRO A 13 27.89 14.86 0.65
N ALA A 14 27.57 15.23 -0.60
CA ALA A 14 26.28 14.92 -1.19
C ALA A 14 26.15 13.40 -1.13
N VAL A 15 25.40 12.91 -0.14
CA VAL A 15 25.26 11.49 0.12
C VAL A 15 24.51 10.98 -1.09
N ASP A 16 25.24 10.32 -1.99
CA ASP A 16 24.66 9.75 -3.18
C ASP A 16 23.80 8.55 -2.74
N ILE A 17 22.51 8.84 -2.54
CA ILE A 17 21.49 7.88 -2.14
C ILE A 17 21.45 6.73 -3.15
N THR A 18 21.74 7.00 -4.41
CA THR A 18 21.76 6.01 -5.50
C THR A 18 22.87 4.99 -5.27
N ALA A 19 24.10 5.45 -5.04
CA ALA A 19 25.25 4.59 -4.75
C ALA A 19 25.09 3.82 -3.43
N LEU A 20 24.42 4.41 -2.42
CA LEU A 20 24.13 3.75 -1.15
C LEU A 20 23.07 2.64 -1.27
N ILE A 21 22.09 2.81 -2.17
CA ILE A 21 21.05 1.81 -2.47
C ILE A 21 21.61 0.69 -3.36
N GLU A 22 22.42 1.01 -4.37
CA GLU A 22 23.06 0.00 -5.22
C GLU A 22 24.07 -0.86 -4.45
N GLY A 23 24.71 -0.31 -3.42
CA GLY A 23 25.59 -1.05 -2.51
C GLY A 23 24.86 -1.91 -1.46
N GLN A 24 23.54 -1.74 -1.28
CA GLN A 24 22.76 -2.53 -0.33
C GLN A 24 22.55 -3.95 -0.87
N LYS A 25 23.33 -4.90 -0.34
CA LYS A 25 23.09 -6.33 -0.52
C LYS A 25 21.69 -6.65 -0.02
N LEU A 26 20.87 -7.29 -0.86
CA LEU A 26 19.56 -7.84 -0.52
C LEU A 26 19.72 -8.77 0.71
N ARG A 27 19.49 -8.22 1.90
CA ARG A 27 19.56 -8.95 3.17
C ARG A 27 18.40 -9.95 3.22
N GLY A 28 18.59 -11.10 3.86
CA GLY A 28 17.52 -12.12 3.99
C GLY A 28 16.19 -11.58 4.56
N PHE A 29 16.26 -10.46 5.29
CA PHE A 29 15.09 -9.70 5.72
C PHE A 29 14.26 -9.11 4.58
N SER A 30 14.87 -8.53 3.54
CA SER A 30 14.16 -8.00 2.37
C SER A 30 13.48 -9.11 1.57
N LEU A 31 14.13 -10.28 1.44
CA LEU A 31 13.53 -11.44 0.78
C LEU A 31 12.34 -11.97 1.57
N CYS A 32 12.43 -12.00 2.91
CA CYS A 32 11.33 -12.37 3.79
C CYS A 32 10.17 -11.37 3.68
N LEU A 33 10.44 -10.07 3.65
CA LEU A 33 9.44 -9.02 3.42
C LEU A 33 8.73 -9.18 2.07
N ILE A 34 9.49 -9.45 1.00
CA ILE A 34 8.93 -9.69 -0.33
C ILE A 34 8.03 -10.94 -0.31
N ALA A 35 8.48 -12.02 0.32
CA ALA A 35 7.68 -13.24 0.47
C ALA A 35 6.38 -12.98 1.24
N TRP A 36 6.44 -12.23 2.35
CA TRP A 36 5.24 -11.84 3.10
C TRP A 36 4.31 -10.95 2.29
N CYS A 37 4.84 -9.97 1.57
CA CYS A 37 4.06 -9.11 0.69
C CYS A 37 3.34 -9.93 -0.40
N PHE A 38 4.05 -10.89 -0.99
CA PHE A 38 3.49 -11.80 -1.98
C PHE A 38 2.35 -12.64 -1.41
N VAL A 39 2.53 -13.21 -0.21
CA VAL A 39 1.48 -13.98 0.47
C VAL A 39 0.24 -13.13 0.78
N ILE A 40 0.43 -11.91 1.28
CA ILE A 40 -0.68 -11.00 1.60
C ILE A 40 -1.49 -10.66 0.33
N VAL A 41 -0.81 -10.29 -0.75
CA VAL A 41 -1.46 -9.96 -2.03
C VAL A 41 -2.18 -11.19 -2.62
N LEU A 42 -1.61 -12.38 -2.48
CA LEU A 42 -2.25 -13.62 -2.90
C LEU A 42 -3.57 -13.87 -2.16
N ILE A 43 -3.57 -13.70 -0.83
CA ILE A 43 -4.75 -13.92 0.00
C ILE A 43 -5.83 -12.87 -0.32
N ASP A 44 -5.45 -11.60 -0.46
CA ASP A 44 -6.36 -10.50 -0.81
C ASP A 44 -7.07 -10.75 -2.16
N GLY A 45 -6.30 -11.16 -3.18
CA GLY A 45 -6.85 -11.51 -4.49
C GLY A 45 -7.76 -12.74 -4.46
N TYR A 46 -7.43 -13.74 -3.63
CA TYR A 46 -8.26 -14.94 -3.49
C TYR A 46 -9.64 -14.64 -2.92
N ASP A 47 -9.73 -13.81 -1.87
CA ASP A 47 -11.00 -13.45 -1.23
C ASP A 47 -11.96 -12.75 -2.21
N GLN A 48 -11.43 -11.78 -2.97
CA GLN A 48 -12.21 -11.04 -3.95
C GLN A 48 -12.75 -11.94 -5.08
N VAL A 49 -11.97 -12.92 -5.50
CA VAL A 49 -12.38 -13.89 -6.53
C VAL A 49 -13.39 -14.89 -5.97
N ALA A 50 -13.20 -15.38 -4.75
CA ALA A 50 -14.13 -16.32 -4.10
C ALA A 50 -15.53 -15.72 -3.95
N ALA A 51 -15.62 -14.45 -3.53
CA ALA A 51 -16.90 -13.72 -3.44
C ALA A 51 -17.59 -13.59 -4.81
N ALA A 52 -16.85 -13.32 -5.88
CA ALA A 52 -17.39 -13.23 -7.23
C ALA A 52 -17.92 -14.59 -7.74
N TYR A 53 -17.26 -15.70 -7.40
CA TYR A 53 -17.75 -17.04 -7.73
C TYR A 53 -18.99 -17.44 -6.94
N ALA A 54 -19.13 -16.98 -5.69
CA ALA A 54 -20.32 -17.23 -4.89
C ALA A 54 -21.55 -16.43 -5.36
N ALA A 55 -21.35 -15.27 -5.97
CA ALA A 55 -22.42 -14.37 -6.43
C ALA A 55 -23.58 -15.05 -7.19
N PRO A 56 -23.36 -15.86 -8.26
CA PRO A 56 -24.45 -16.52 -8.98
C PRO A 56 -25.27 -17.48 -8.11
N THR A 57 -24.63 -18.16 -7.16
CA THR A 57 -25.33 -19.06 -6.24
C THR A 57 -26.19 -18.30 -5.23
N LEU A 58 -25.71 -17.15 -4.73
CA LEU A 58 -26.48 -16.27 -3.86
C LEU A 58 -27.66 -15.62 -4.59
N ILE A 59 -27.47 -15.20 -5.84
CA ILE A 59 -28.54 -14.65 -6.70
C ILE A 59 -29.69 -15.67 -6.80
N HIS A 60 -29.37 -16.93 -7.04
CA HIS A 60 -30.36 -18.00 -7.13
C HIS A 60 -30.99 -18.36 -5.78
N ALA A 61 -30.23 -18.35 -4.69
CA ALA A 61 -30.74 -18.68 -3.36
C ALA A 61 -31.65 -17.59 -2.79
N TRP A 62 -31.29 -16.32 -2.98
CA TRP A 62 -32.02 -15.17 -2.43
C TRP A 62 -33.09 -14.60 -3.37
N HIS A 63 -33.24 -15.14 -4.58
CA HIS A 63 -34.21 -14.67 -5.58
C HIS A 63 -34.07 -13.18 -5.93
N VAL A 64 -32.85 -12.64 -5.86
CA VAL A 64 -32.55 -11.24 -6.14
C VAL A 64 -32.09 -11.10 -7.60
N LYS A 65 -32.27 -9.92 -8.22
CA LYS A 65 -31.75 -9.70 -9.58
C LYS A 65 -30.23 -9.62 -9.57
N ALA A 66 -29.59 -10.18 -10.60
CA ALA A 66 -28.14 -10.12 -10.78
C ALA A 66 -27.61 -8.67 -10.85
N THR A 67 -28.44 -7.73 -11.29
CA THR A 67 -28.14 -6.29 -11.30
C THR A 67 -27.87 -5.72 -9.91
N ASP A 68 -28.52 -6.23 -8.86
CA ASP A 68 -28.35 -5.70 -7.50
C ASP A 68 -26.99 -6.13 -6.91
N PHE A 69 -26.55 -7.36 -7.20
CA PHE A 69 -25.21 -7.81 -6.86
C PHE A 69 -24.13 -7.00 -7.59
N GLY A 70 -24.35 -6.64 -8.86
CA GLY A 70 -23.46 -5.75 -9.59
C GLY A 70 -23.27 -4.38 -8.91
N HIS A 71 -24.33 -3.81 -8.36
CA HIS A 71 -24.24 -2.58 -7.56
C HIS A 71 -23.47 -2.80 -6.26
N VAL A 72 -23.69 -3.91 -5.55
CA VAL A 72 -22.96 -4.25 -4.31
C VAL A 72 -21.46 -4.36 -4.56
N PHE A 73 -21.04 -5.10 -5.60
CA PHE A 73 -19.62 -5.17 -5.98
C PHE A 73 -19.07 -3.80 -6.39
N GLY A 74 -19.86 -2.98 -7.09
CA GLY A 74 -19.49 -1.60 -7.45
C GLY A 74 -19.28 -0.70 -6.23
N TYR A 75 -20.18 -0.73 -5.25
CA TYR A 75 -20.02 0.01 -3.99
C TYR A 75 -18.83 -0.52 -3.17
N GLY A 76 -18.56 -1.83 -3.19
CA GLY A 76 -17.36 -2.41 -2.58
C GLY A 76 -16.08 -1.84 -3.19
N LEU A 77 -15.98 -1.80 -4.52
CA LEU A 77 -14.84 -1.23 -5.23
C LEU A 77 -14.66 0.27 -4.96
N LEU A 78 -15.77 1.02 -4.92
CA LEU A 78 -15.74 2.43 -4.55
C LEU A 78 -15.31 2.64 -3.10
N GLY A 79 -15.73 1.79 -2.18
CA GLY A 79 -15.30 1.81 -0.79
C GLY A 79 -13.79 1.57 -0.65
N VAL A 80 -13.24 0.58 -1.37
CA VAL A 80 -11.79 0.31 -1.42
C VAL A 80 -11.02 1.49 -2.00
N LEU A 81 -11.54 2.13 -3.06
CA LEU A 81 -10.92 3.31 -3.65
C LEU A 81 -10.91 4.49 -2.68
N ALA A 82 -12.04 4.78 -2.04
CA ALA A 82 -12.14 5.86 -1.05
C ALA A 82 -11.26 5.58 0.18
N GLY A 83 -11.30 4.35 0.69
CA GLY A 83 -10.51 3.91 1.85
C GLY A 83 -9.01 3.97 1.59
N SER A 84 -8.55 3.53 0.43
CA SER A 84 -7.12 3.58 0.07
C SER A 84 -6.61 5.01 -0.08
N LEU A 85 -7.41 5.94 -0.63
CA LEU A 85 -7.06 7.36 -0.69
C LEU A 85 -6.92 7.98 0.71
N LEU A 86 -7.91 7.73 1.58
CA LEU A 86 -7.92 8.26 2.94
C LEU A 86 -6.75 7.69 3.77
N LEU A 87 -6.52 6.38 3.71
CA LEU A 87 -5.42 5.72 4.40
C LEU A 87 -4.06 6.14 3.85
N GLY A 88 -3.92 6.34 2.54
CA GLY A 88 -2.71 6.87 1.92
C GLY A 88 -2.39 8.28 2.42
N PHE A 89 -3.38 9.18 2.38
CA PHE A 89 -3.24 10.55 2.89
C PHE A 89 -2.91 10.59 4.39
N MET A 90 -3.56 9.74 5.19
CA MET A 90 -3.29 9.60 6.62
C MET A 90 -1.88 9.03 6.89
N GLY A 91 -1.45 8.07 6.07
CA GLY A 91 -0.10 7.47 6.04
C GLY A 91 1.02 8.47 5.91
N ASP A 92 0.85 9.41 4.97
CA ASP A 92 1.86 10.42 4.68
C ASP A 92 1.91 11.54 5.74
N ARG A 93 0.78 11.82 6.42
CA ARG A 93 0.69 12.87 7.44
C ARG A 93 1.07 12.44 8.85
N ILE A 94 0.70 11.23 9.27
CA ILE A 94 0.84 10.76 10.67
C ILE A 94 2.07 9.84 10.82
N GLY A 95 2.65 9.39 9.70
CA GLY A 95 3.79 8.50 9.64
C GLY A 95 3.37 7.06 9.37
N ARG A 96 3.96 6.46 8.33
CA ARG A 96 3.66 5.12 7.77
C ARG A 96 3.57 4.00 8.79
N ARG A 97 4.24 4.13 9.95
CA ARG A 97 4.23 3.14 11.04
C ARG A 97 2.94 3.15 11.87
N LEU A 98 2.36 4.33 12.13
CA LEU A 98 1.13 4.45 12.93
C LEU A 98 -0.10 4.08 12.10
N THR A 99 -0.13 4.45 10.82
CA THR A 99 -1.26 4.15 9.93
C THR A 99 -1.46 2.65 9.69
N ILE A 100 -0.37 1.87 9.60
CA ILE A 100 -0.46 0.40 9.49
C ILE A 100 -1.01 -0.21 10.81
N ILE A 101 -0.64 0.33 11.97
CA ILE A 101 -1.09 -0.19 13.27
C ILE A 101 -2.56 0.16 13.51
N TYR A 102 -2.99 1.38 13.20
CA TYR A 102 -4.39 1.79 13.36
C TYR A 102 -5.32 1.19 12.31
N GLY A 103 -4.83 0.85 11.12
CA GLY A 103 -5.66 0.21 10.08
C GLY A 103 -5.96 -1.28 10.33
N VAL A 104 -5.27 -1.90 11.28
CA VAL A 104 -5.49 -3.30 11.72
C VAL A 104 -6.48 -3.39 12.90
N PHE A 105 -6.77 -2.27 13.56
CA PHE A 105 -7.78 -2.15 14.61
C PHE A 105 -9.12 -1.68 14.04
#